data_AF-A0A7V4HS25-F1
#
_entry.id   AF-A0A7V4HS25-F1
#
_cell.length_a   1.000
_cell.length_b   1.000
_cell.length_c   1.000
_cell.angle_alpha   90.00
_cell.angle_beta   90.00
_cell.angle_gamma   90.00
#
_symmetry.space_group_name_H-M   'P 1'
#
loop_
_entity.id
_entity.type
_entity.pdbx_description
1 polymer ?
#
loop_
_entity_poly.entity_id
_entity_poly.type
_entity_poly.pdbx_seq_one_letter_code
_entity_poly.pdbx_strand_id
1 'polypeptide(L)'
;MTWRTGKVRARRVDLRGDRIDFRTAALPHELAHLLLADLFPGRCLPRWADEGVAILEDAPSKRDLHLRDLQLGHAEGRLFHVRDLFRMRDYPSRHDWGVFYAQSASVVEYLVGQATPRQFVRFLERATEKDLDGALRECYGIADVEELDRLWRATLVATR
;
A
#
# COMPACT_ATOMS: atom_id res chain seq x y z
N MET A 1 -2.63 -4.15 -24.61
CA MET A 1 -1.19 -3.87 -24.39
C MET A 1 -0.39 -4.59 -25.46
N THR A 2 0.39 -3.86 -26.26
CA THR A 2 1.33 -4.44 -27.25
C THR A 2 2.66 -3.73 -27.10
N TRP A 3 3.68 -4.50 -26.72
CA TRP A 3 5.03 -4.04 -26.40
C TRP A 3 5.89 -3.99 -27.66
N ARG A 4 6.28 -2.79 -28.12
CA ARG A 4 7.48 -2.62 -28.96
C ARG A 4 8.19 -1.30 -28.61
N THR A 5 9.49 -1.41 -28.33
CA THR A 5 10.51 -0.35 -28.07
C THR A 5 10.80 0.13 -26.64
N GLY A 6 10.22 -0.47 -25.59
CA GLY A 6 10.83 -0.50 -24.24
C GLY A 6 10.99 0.82 -23.46
N LYS A 7 10.57 1.97 -24.00
CA LYS A 7 10.63 3.27 -23.33
C LYS A 7 9.22 3.81 -23.10
N VAL A 8 8.89 4.16 -21.86
CA VAL A 8 7.67 4.89 -21.52
C VAL A 8 7.69 6.22 -22.26
N ARG A 9 6.73 6.45 -23.16
CA ARG A 9 6.62 7.70 -23.94
C ARG A 9 5.66 8.71 -23.31
N ALA A 10 4.67 8.23 -22.57
CA ALA A 10 3.72 9.05 -21.84
C ALA A 10 3.08 8.23 -20.72
N ARG A 11 2.72 8.92 -19.63
CA ARG A 11 1.77 8.49 -18.61
C ARG A 11 0.60 9.47 -18.66
N ARG A 12 -0.63 8.98 -18.49
CA ARG A 12 -1.84 9.81 -18.59
C ARG A 12 -2.75 9.52 -17.41
N VAL A 13 -3.20 10.58 -16.74
CA VAL A 13 -4.24 10.54 -15.71
C VAL A 13 -5.38 11.42 -16.21
N ASP A 14 -6.56 10.84 -16.35
CA ASP A 14 -7.77 11.56 -16.73
C ASP A 14 -8.60 11.83 -15.47
N LEU A 15 -8.70 13.10 -15.09
CA LEU A 15 -9.45 13.52 -13.90
C LEU A 15 -10.80 14.09 -14.29
N ARG A 16 -11.83 13.73 -13.53
CA ARG A 16 -13.17 14.28 -13.69
C ARG A 16 -13.32 15.52 -12.80
N GLY A 17 -13.43 16.70 -13.42
CA GLY A 17 -13.39 18.00 -12.72
C GLY A 17 -14.74 18.63 -12.37
N ASP A 18 -15.86 17.92 -12.50
CA ASP A 18 -17.20 18.50 -12.35
C ASP A 18 -17.69 18.59 -10.89
N ARG A 19 -17.05 17.92 -9.92
CA ARG A 19 -17.55 17.84 -8.53
C ARG A 19 -16.51 17.84 -7.40
N ILE A 20 -15.21 17.94 -7.69
CA ILE A 20 -14.15 17.77 -6.69
C ILE A 20 -13.03 18.78 -6.97
N ASP A 21 -12.44 19.36 -5.93
CA ASP A 21 -11.10 19.95 -6.04
C ASP A 21 -10.11 18.82 -6.31
N PHE A 22 -9.96 18.47 -7.58
CA PHE A 22 -9.17 17.32 -8.05
C PHE A 22 -7.71 17.40 -7.59
N ARG A 23 -7.22 18.61 -7.28
CA ARG A 23 -5.88 18.84 -6.72
C ARG A 23 -5.73 18.27 -5.31
N THR A 24 -6.79 18.25 -4.52
CA THR A 24 -6.76 17.79 -3.13
C THR A 24 -7.22 16.36 -2.94
N ALA A 25 -8.07 15.81 -3.82
CA ALA A 25 -8.71 14.52 -3.53
C ALA A 25 -8.25 13.32 -4.38
N ALA A 26 -7.71 13.53 -5.59
CA ALA A 26 -7.40 12.42 -6.51
C ALA A 26 -6.04 12.55 -7.19
N LEU A 27 -5.60 13.76 -7.53
CA LEU A 27 -4.33 13.93 -8.25
C LEU A 27 -3.10 13.41 -7.48
N PRO A 28 -2.92 13.68 -6.17
CA PRO A 28 -1.79 13.13 -5.42
C PRO A 28 -1.76 11.60 -5.40
N HIS A 29 -2.92 10.98 -5.20
CA HIS A 29 -3.12 9.53 -5.24
C HIS A 29 -2.71 8.94 -6.60
N GLU A 30 -3.24 9.48 -7.70
CA GLU A 30 -2.89 9.01 -9.05
C GLU A 30 -1.42 9.28 -9.39
N LEU A 31 -0.84 10.38 -8.89
CA LEU A 31 0.58 10.68 -9.07
C LEU A 31 1.47 9.67 -8.33
N ALA A 32 1.05 9.19 -7.16
CA ALA A 32 1.77 8.15 -6.42
C ALA A 32 1.88 6.86 -7.24
N HIS A 33 0.79 6.41 -7.86
CA HIS A 33 0.82 5.27 -8.79
C HIS A 33 1.78 5.48 -9.95
N LEU A 34 1.83 6.68 -10.54
CA LEU A 34 2.76 6.99 -11.62
C LEU A 34 4.23 6.93 -11.16
N LEU A 35 4.53 7.51 -10.01
CA LEU A 35 5.88 7.49 -9.45
C LEU A 35 6.33 6.06 -9.15
N LEU A 36 5.46 5.24 -8.56
CA LEU A 36 5.75 3.82 -8.34
C LEU A 36 5.95 3.08 -9.67
N ALA A 37 5.11 3.32 -10.67
CA ALA A 37 5.27 2.68 -11.98
C ALA A 37 6.58 3.06 -12.69
N ASP A 38 7.16 4.22 -12.37
CA ASP A 38 8.44 4.67 -12.90
C ASP A 38 9.64 4.17 -12.06
N LEU A 39 9.46 4.01 -10.74
CA LEU A 39 10.45 3.37 -9.86
C LEU A 39 10.60 1.87 -10.14
N PHE A 40 9.53 1.21 -10.61
CA PHE A 40 9.50 -0.24 -10.86
C PHE A 40 9.18 -0.55 -12.33
N PRO A 41 10.06 -0.19 -13.29
CA PRO A 41 9.77 -0.35 -14.72
C PRO A 41 9.60 -1.83 -15.10
N GLY A 42 8.46 -2.15 -15.74
CA GLY A 42 8.15 -3.51 -16.19
C GLY A 42 7.69 -4.48 -15.09
N ARG A 43 7.54 -3.99 -13.85
CA ARG A 43 7.04 -4.77 -12.72
C ARG A 43 5.79 -4.10 -12.14
N CYS A 44 4.69 -4.84 -12.07
CA CYS A 44 3.54 -4.42 -11.28
C CYS A 44 3.84 -4.70 -9.81
N LEU A 45 3.73 -3.67 -8.96
CA LEU A 45 3.78 -3.87 -7.52
C LEU A 45 2.55 -4.66 -7.05
N PRO A 46 2.67 -5.40 -5.93
CA PRO A 46 1.51 -6.00 -5.30
C PRO A 46 0.52 -4.90 -4.86
N ARG A 47 -0.78 -5.20 -4.96
CA ARG A 47 -1.85 -4.21 -4.79
C ARG A 47 -1.80 -3.48 -3.45
N TRP A 48 -1.46 -4.18 -2.38
CA TRP A 48 -1.36 -3.57 -1.05
C TRP A 48 -0.31 -2.45 -1.01
N ALA A 49 0.81 -2.59 -1.71
CA ALA A 49 1.88 -1.59 -1.70
C ALA A 49 1.52 -0.40 -2.59
N ASP A 50 0.97 -0.69 -3.77
CA ASP A 50 0.56 0.33 -4.74
C ASP A 50 -0.54 1.23 -4.17
N GLU A 51 -1.61 0.63 -3.67
CA GLU A 51 -2.75 1.33 -3.05
C GLU A 51 -2.37 1.96 -1.71
N GLY A 52 -1.62 1.24 -0.88
CA GLY A 52 -1.24 1.71 0.44
C GLY A 52 -0.43 3.00 0.37
N VAL A 53 0.54 3.10 -0.56
CA VAL A 53 1.30 4.34 -0.79
C VAL A 53 0.39 5.44 -1.34
N ALA A 54 -0.48 5.14 -2.31
CA ALA A 54 -1.36 6.13 -2.90
C ALA A 54 -2.37 6.72 -1.88
N ILE A 55 -2.85 5.91 -0.94
CA ILE A 55 -3.77 6.36 0.12
C ILE A 55 -3.08 7.28 1.14
N LEU A 56 -1.78 7.16 1.38
CA LEU A 56 -1.08 8.10 2.27
C LEU A 56 -1.09 9.53 1.73
N GLU A 57 -1.17 9.69 0.41
CA GLU A 57 -1.24 10.96 -0.29
C GLU A 57 -2.68 11.49 -0.45
N ASP A 58 -3.69 10.72 -0.02
CA ASP A 58 -5.08 11.17 -0.06
C ASP A 58 -5.34 12.34 0.92
N ALA A 59 -6.40 13.11 0.62
CA ALA A 59 -6.91 14.13 1.53
C ALA A 59 -7.17 13.55 2.94
N PRO A 60 -6.96 14.33 4.01
CA PRO A 60 -7.19 13.88 5.39
C PRO A 60 -8.57 13.24 5.60
N SER A 61 -9.62 13.81 5.01
CA SER A 61 -10.99 13.27 5.14
C SER A 61 -11.16 11.87 4.55
N LYS A 62 -10.44 11.52 3.48
CA LYS A 62 -10.47 10.18 2.88
C LYS A 62 -9.62 9.21 3.69
N ARG A 63 -8.47 9.65 4.20
CA ARG A 63 -7.66 8.88 5.15
C ARG A 63 -8.44 8.55 6.43
N ASP A 64 -9.25 9.48 6.94
CA ASP A 64 -10.12 9.25 8.10
C ASP A 64 -11.17 8.15 7.83
N LEU A 65 -11.69 8.04 6.60
CA LEU A 65 -12.59 6.95 6.22
C LEU A 65 -11.88 5.59 6.27
N HIS A 66 -10.67 5.51 5.71
CA HIS A 66 -9.85 4.29 5.77
C HIS A 66 -9.47 3.94 7.21
N LEU A 67 -9.20 4.92 8.08
CA LEU A 67 -8.95 4.67 9.49
C LEU A 67 -10.16 4.06 10.19
N ARG A 68 -11.38 4.52 9.89
CA ARG A 68 -12.62 3.92 10.42
C ARG A 68 -12.81 2.49 9.94
N ASP A 69 -12.57 2.23 8.66
CA ASP A 69 -12.63 0.87 8.10
C ASP A 69 -11.61 -0.06 8.76
N LEU A 70 -10.41 0.43 9.07
CA LEU A 70 -9.39 -0.32 9.80
C LEU A 70 -9.86 -0.66 11.22
N GLN A 71 -10.38 0.33 11.95
CA GLN A 71 -10.87 0.16 13.32
C GLN A 71 -12.03 -0.84 13.38
N LEU A 72 -12.99 -0.72 12.46
CA LEU A 72 -14.11 -1.65 12.36
C LEU A 72 -13.63 -3.07 11.99
N GLY A 73 -12.77 -3.18 10.98
CA GLY A 73 -12.19 -4.46 10.58
C GLY A 73 -11.38 -5.12 11.70
N HIS A 74 -10.69 -4.33 12.53
CA HIS A 74 -9.99 -4.81 13.72
C HIS A 74 -10.96 -5.36 14.77
N ALA A 75 -11.98 -4.58 15.13
CA ALA A 75 -12.98 -4.95 16.13
C ALA A 75 -13.78 -6.20 15.75
N GLU A 76 -14.04 -6.39 14.45
CA GLU A 76 -14.77 -7.54 13.91
C GLU A 76 -13.88 -8.75 13.60
N GLY A 77 -12.55 -8.65 13.80
CA GLY A 77 -11.62 -9.73 13.49
C GLY A 77 -11.49 -10.04 11.99
N ARG A 78 -11.77 -9.07 11.12
CA ARG A 78 -11.77 -9.20 9.66
C ARG A 78 -10.50 -8.73 8.97
N LEU A 79 -9.53 -8.21 9.71
CA LEU A 79 -8.23 -7.86 9.16
C LEU A 79 -7.56 -9.10 8.57
N PHE A 80 -6.98 -8.96 7.38
CA PHE A 80 -6.18 -10.00 6.77
C PHE A 80 -4.95 -10.28 7.63
N HIS A 81 -4.44 -11.51 7.58
CA HIS A 81 -3.08 -11.75 8.02
C HIS A 81 -2.10 -11.03 7.07
N VAL A 82 -1.04 -10.38 7.56
CA VAL A 82 -0.12 -9.62 6.69
C VAL A 82 0.48 -10.50 5.58
N ARG A 83 0.71 -11.79 5.85
CA ARG A 83 1.17 -12.75 4.82
C ARG A 83 0.19 -12.89 3.66
N ASP A 84 -1.10 -12.91 3.95
CA ASP A 84 -2.16 -13.05 2.95
C ASP A 84 -2.32 -11.74 2.16
N LEU A 85 -2.29 -10.60 2.87
CA LEU A 85 -2.27 -9.28 2.25
C LEU A 85 -1.11 -9.12 1.26
N PHE A 86 0.11 -9.53 1.66
CA PHE A 86 1.31 -9.39 0.83
C PHE A 86 1.31 -10.29 -0.40
N ARG A 87 0.63 -11.44 -0.34
CA ARG A 87 0.52 -12.41 -1.44
C ARG A 87 -0.71 -12.17 -2.32
N MET A 88 -1.56 -11.22 -1.97
CA MET A 88 -2.78 -10.92 -2.70
C MET A 88 -2.47 -10.31 -4.07
N ARG A 89 -2.77 -11.06 -5.14
CA ARG A 89 -2.52 -10.65 -6.54
C ARG A 89 -3.65 -9.80 -7.12
N ASP A 90 -4.88 -10.11 -6.73
CA ASP A 90 -6.10 -9.45 -7.16
C ASP A 90 -6.85 -8.87 -5.95
N TYR A 91 -7.74 -7.90 -6.18
CA TYR A 91 -8.57 -7.37 -5.10
C TYR A 91 -9.44 -8.48 -4.47
N PRO A 92 -9.71 -8.40 -3.16
CA PRO A 92 -10.58 -9.37 -2.50
C PRO A 92 -12.04 -9.16 -2.93
N SER A 93 -12.95 -9.91 -2.30
CA SER A 93 -14.38 -9.71 -2.50
C SER A 93 -14.75 -8.24 -2.24
N ARG A 94 -15.76 -7.73 -2.94
CA ARG A 94 -16.19 -6.32 -2.79
C ARG A 94 -16.55 -5.95 -1.34
N HIS A 95 -16.99 -6.94 -0.55
CA HIS A 95 -17.28 -6.76 0.86
C HIS A 95 -16.02 -6.38 1.68
N ASP A 96 -14.85 -6.83 1.25
CA ASP A 96 -13.59 -6.64 1.97
C ASP A 96 -12.72 -5.52 1.41
N TRP A 97 -13.20 -4.76 0.42
CA TRP A 97 -12.44 -3.66 -0.18
C TRP A 97 -12.06 -2.59 0.84
N GLY A 98 -13.00 -2.17 1.68
CA GLY A 98 -12.73 -1.17 2.72
C GLY A 98 -11.59 -1.61 3.64
N VAL A 99 -11.66 -2.83 4.15
CA VAL A 99 -10.60 -3.42 5.00
C VAL A 99 -9.29 -3.56 4.24
N PHE A 100 -9.31 -3.98 2.99
CA PHE A 100 -8.13 -4.13 2.17
C PHE A 100 -7.39 -2.80 1.99
N TYR A 101 -8.09 -1.75 1.57
CA TYR A 101 -7.51 -0.42 1.38
C TYR A 101 -6.99 0.14 2.70
N ALA A 102 -7.80 0.05 3.75
CA ALA A 102 -7.47 0.53 5.08
C ALA A 102 -6.24 -0.15 5.68
N GLN A 103 -6.18 -1.48 5.62
CA GLN A 103 -5.06 -2.26 6.12
C GLN A 103 -3.80 -2.06 5.28
N SER A 104 -3.93 -1.97 3.96
CA SER A 104 -2.82 -1.68 3.06
C SER A 104 -2.15 -0.35 3.42
N ALA A 105 -2.95 0.72 3.56
CA ALA A 105 -2.46 2.03 3.96
C ALA A 105 -1.79 1.99 5.34
N SER A 106 -2.42 1.34 6.32
CA SER A 106 -1.88 1.24 7.68
C SER A 106 -0.56 0.47 7.77
N VAL A 107 -0.43 -0.64 7.03
CA VAL A 107 0.82 -1.42 7.00
C VAL A 107 1.93 -0.64 6.28
N VAL A 108 1.61 0.05 5.17
CA VAL A 108 2.57 0.94 4.50
C VAL A 108 3.00 2.08 5.43
N GLU A 109 2.08 2.74 6.12
CA GLU A 109 2.40 3.80 7.08
C GLU A 109 3.35 3.30 8.18
N TYR A 110 3.08 2.12 8.72
CA TYR A 110 3.93 1.48 9.72
C TYR A 110 5.35 1.19 9.20
N LEU A 111 5.48 0.67 7.98
CA LEU A 111 6.75 0.35 7.35
C LEU A 111 7.53 1.61 6.95
N VAL A 112 6.85 2.65 6.47
CA VAL A 112 7.47 3.94 6.14
C VAL A 112 7.92 4.66 7.40
N GLY A 113 7.15 4.62 8.49
CA GLY A 113 7.50 5.23 9.77
C GLY A 113 8.77 4.67 10.43
N GLN A 114 9.24 3.49 10.00
CA GLN A 114 10.45 2.83 10.51
C GLN A 114 11.63 2.86 9.54
N ALA A 115 11.47 3.50 8.38
CA ALA A 115 12.44 3.45 7.31
C ALA A 115 12.72 4.83 6.73
N THR A 116 13.88 4.95 6.10
CA THR A 116 14.08 6.02 5.11
C THR A 116 13.29 5.69 3.84
N PRO A 117 12.92 6.68 3.00
CA PRO A 117 12.24 6.41 1.73
C PRO A 117 13.00 5.41 0.83
N ARG A 118 14.34 5.48 0.82
CA ARG A 118 15.19 4.56 0.06
C ARG A 118 15.12 3.12 0.58
N GLN A 119 15.06 2.94 1.90
CA GLN A 119 14.95 1.61 2.53
C GLN A 119 13.58 0.99 2.25
N PHE A 120 12.50 1.77 2.28
CA PHE A 120 11.17 1.29 1.89
C PHE A 120 11.11 0.87 0.41
N VAL A 121 11.68 1.66 -0.50
CA VAL A 121 11.78 1.27 -1.92
C VAL A 121 12.60 -0.01 -2.09
N ARG A 122 13.76 -0.12 -1.44
CA ARG A 122 14.58 -1.35 -1.45
C ARG A 122 13.81 -2.55 -0.92
N PHE A 123 13.00 -2.37 0.12
CA PHE A 123 12.13 -3.43 0.63
C PHE A 123 11.15 -3.88 -0.46
N LEU A 124 10.45 -2.98 -1.14
CA LEU A 124 9.55 -3.33 -2.23
C LEU A 124 10.27 -4.01 -3.42
N GLU A 125 11.51 -3.61 -3.73
CA GLU A 125 12.34 -4.27 -4.73
C GLU A 125 12.65 -5.73 -4.35
N ARG A 126 13.04 -5.97 -3.10
CA ARG A 126 13.43 -7.30 -2.58
C ARG A 126 12.24 -8.19 -2.25
N ALA A 127 11.13 -7.60 -1.81
CA ALA A 127 9.91 -8.29 -1.39
C ALA A 127 9.24 -8.96 -2.59
N THR A 128 9.61 -10.21 -2.83
CA THR A 128 8.94 -11.13 -3.76
C THR A 128 8.16 -12.16 -2.96
N GLU A 129 7.15 -12.80 -3.55
CA GLU A 129 6.34 -13.83 -2.88
C GLU A 129 7.16 -14.94 -2.18
N LYS A 130 8.37 -15.21 -2.69
CA LYS A 130 9.28 -16.25 -2.21
C LYS A 130 10.29 -15.76 -1.16
N ASP A 131 10.48 -14.45 -0.99
CA ASP A 131 11.56 -13.88 -0.17
C ASP A 131 11.09 -12.67 0.69
N LEU A 132 9.85 -12.70 1.18
CA LEU A 132 9.33 -11.65 2.06
C LEU A 132 10.09 -11.60 3.38
N ASP A 133 10.33 -12.75 4.01
CA ASP A 133 11.02 -12.83 5.32
C ASP A 133 12.48 -12.37 5.20
N GLY A 134 13.16 -12.68 4.09
CA GLY A 134 14.51 -12.19 3.82
C GLY A 134 14.55 -10.68 3.63
N ALA A 135 13.61 -10.12 2.86
CA ALA A 135 13.50 -8.67 2.67
C ALA A 135 13.21 -7.93 3.99
N LEU A 136 12.37 -8.49 4.86
CA LEU A 136 12.08 -7.93 6.18
C LEU A 136 13.30 -7.92 7.10
N ARG A 137 14.05 -9.03 7.15
CA ARG A 137 15.30 -9.08 7.95
C ARG A 137 16.32 -8.07 7.47
N GLU A 138 16.51 -7.99 6.16
CA GLU A 138 17.48 -7.10 5.53
C GLU A 138 17.12 -5.62 5.71
N CYS A 139 15.84 -5.27 5.53
CA CYS A 139 15.41 -3.87 5.48
C CYS A 139 14.92 -3.34 6.82
N TYR A 140 14.44 -4.19 7.73
CA TYR A 140 13.79 -3.75 8.98
C TYR A 140 14.34 -4.43 10.23
N GLY A 141 15.17 -5.47 10.09
CA GLY A 141 15.58 -6.30 11.23
C GLY A 141 14.42 -7.12 11.82
N ILE A 142 13.30 -7.23 11.09
CA ILE A 142 12.13 -8.04 11.45
C ILE A 142 12.36 -9.47 10.96
N ALA A 143 12.21 -10.46 11.84
CA ALA A 143 12.58 -11.85 11.57
C ALA A 143 11.82 -12.48 10.40
N ASP A 144 10.51 -12.22 10.33
CA ASP A 144 9.59 -12.75 9.32
C ASP A 144 8.26 -11.96 9.29
N VAL A 145 7.37 -12.36 8.37
CA VAL A 145 6.05 -11.72 8.23
C VAL A 145 5.15 -11.91 9.47
N GLU A 146 5.34 -12.96 10.27
CA GLU A 146 4.53 -13.18 11.49
C GLU A 146 4.92 -12.18 12.57
N GLU A 147 6.22 -11.91 12.70
CA GLU A 147 6.69 -10.85 13.57
C GLU A 147 6.19 -9.47 13.11
N LEU A 148 6.21 -9.18 11.80
CA LEU A 148 5.61 -7.95 11.27
C LEU A 148 4.13 -7.83 11.63
N ASP A 149 3.33 -8.87 11.40
CA ASP A 149 1.89 -8.89 11.70
C ASP A 149 1.64 -8.57 13.19
N ARG A 150 2.38 -9.23 14.09
CA ARG A 150 2.32 -8.97 15.54
C ARG A 150 2.71 -7.55 15.92
N LEU A 151 3.85 -7.06 15.43
CA LEU A 151 4.36 -5.73 15.77
C LEU A 151 3.44 -4.62 15.25
N TRP A 152 2.96 -4.75 14.01
CA TRP A 152 2.00 -3.81 13.43
C TRP A 152 0.67 -3.82 14.20
N ARG A 153 0.09 -5.00 14.48
CA ARG A 153 -1.16 -5.09 15.25
C ARG A 153 -1.06 -4.49 16.65
N ALA A 154 0.10 -4.59 17.30
CA ALA A 154 0.33 -3.97 18.60
C ALA A 154 0.16 -2.44 18.55
N THR A 155 0.44 -1.80 17.41
CA THR A 155 0.22 -0.36 17.24
C THR A 155 -1.26 0.02 17.22
N LEU A 156 -2.13 -0.86 16.69
CA LEU A 156 -3.58 -0.60 16.60
C LEU A 156 -4.24 -0.53 17.98
N VAL A 157 -3.68 -1.23 18.97
CA VAL A 157 -4.18 -1.23 20.36
C VAL A 157 -3.74 0.03 21.12
N ALA A 158 -2.60 0.61 20.74
CA ALA A 158 -2.03 1.79 21.39
C ALA A 158 -2.70 3.11 20.97
N THR A 159 -3.41 3.15 19.84
CA THR A 159 -4.04 4.36 19.29
C THR A 159 -5.42 4.67 19.89
N ARG A 160 -5.55 4.64 21.23
CA ARG A 160 -6.78 5.08 21.92
C ARG A 160 -6.88 6.59 22.05
#